data_AF-A0A9Q4AL56-F1
#
_entry.id   AF-A0A9Q4AL56-F1
#
_cell.length_a   1.000
_cell.length_b   1.000
_cell.length_c   1.000
_cell.angle_alpha   90.00
_cell.angle_beta   90.00
_cell.angle_gamma   90.00
#
_symmetry.space_group_name_H-M   'P 1'
#
loop_
_entity.id
_entity.type
_entity.pdbx_description
1 polymer ?
#
loop_
_entity_poly.entity_id
_entity_poly.type
_entity_poly.pdbx_seq_one_letter_code
_entity_poly.pdbx_strand_id
1 'polypeptide(L)'
;MFTSPEAVIAIFGMAMVTIAVKAGGLLLADRLPREGFAAAWLRHIPGAVLAALVAPALVKGSLAEVIAALATGTVYILTRNLFAAMASGVLTVYLMRLLLGA
;
A
#
# COMPACT_ATOMS: atom_id res chain seq x y z
N MET A 1 27.44 8.78 -1.78
CA MET A 1 26.32 8.34 -0.91
C MET A 1 26.77 7.09 -0.18
N PHE A 2 27.49 7.24 0.93
CA PHE A 2 27.83 6.13 1.81
C PHE A 2 26.88 6.23 3.01
N THR A 3 26.01 5.24 3.16
CA THR A 3 25.09 5.10 4.31
C THR A 3 25.92 5.15 5.59
N SER A 4 25.64 6.11 6.45
CA SER A 4 26.30 6.21 7.74
C SER A 4 26.03 4.93 8.56
N PRO A 5 26.93 4.53 9.47
CA PRO A 5 26.74 3.31 10.28
C PRO A 5 25.38 3.26 10.99
N GLU A 6 24.88 4.41 11.41
CA GLU A 6 23.57 4.58 12.05
C GLU A 6 22.43 4.25 11.09
N ALA A 7 22.53 4.66 9.82
CA ALA A 7 21.52 4.34 8.80
C ALA A 7 21.44 2.83 8.55
N VAL A 8 22.60 2.14 8.54
CA VAL A 8 22.64 0.68 8.38
C VAL A 8 21.96 0.00 9.56
N ILE A 9 22.30 0.40 10.80
CA ILE A 9 21.67 -0.13 12.01
C ILE A 9 20.15 0.11 11.99
N ALA A 10 19.71 1.32 11.60
CA ALA A 10 18.30 1.64 11.50
C ALA A 10 17.57 0.77 10.46
N ILE A 11 18.14 0.58 9.27
CA ILE A 11 17.56 -0.28 8.23
C ILE A 11 17.45 -1.73 8.71
N PHE A 12 18.50 -2.26 9.33
CA PHE A 12 18.47 -3.62 9.90
C PHE A 12 17.42 -3.75 11.02
N GLY A 13 17.33 -2.76 11.91
CA GLY A 13 16.33 -2.73 12.96
C GLY A 13 14.90 -2.71 12.41
N MET A 14 14.62 -1.83 11.44
CA MET A 14 13.33 -1.77 10.75
C MET A 14 12.99 -3.07 10.03
N ALA A 15 13.96 -3.69 9.35
CA ALA A 15 13.77 -4.96 8.66
C ALA A 15 13.42 -6.08 9.66
N MET A 16 14.15 -6.18 10.77
CA MET A 16 13.90 -7.16 11.82
C MET A 16 12.51 -7.02 12.41
N VAL A 17 12.10 -5.80 12.79
CA VAL A 17 10.75 -5.54 13.31
C VAL A 17 9.69 -5.89 12.28
N THR A 18 9.89 -5.51 11.01
CA THR A 18 8.94 -5.81 9.94
C THR A 18 8.73 -7.31 9.76
N ILE A 19 9.83 -8.08 9.72
CA ILE A 19 9.77 -9.54 9.58
C ILE A 19 9.14 -10.16 10.83
N ALA A 20 9.50 -9.69 12.03
CA ALA A 20 8.94 -10.19 13.28
C ALA A 20 7.42 -9.99 13.37
N VAL A 21 6.90 -8.82 12.96
CA VAL A 21 5.44 -8.57 12.93
C VAL A 21 4.75 -9.48 11.92
N LYS A 22 5.31 -9.65 10.72
CA LYS A 22 4.75 -10.56 9.70
C LYS A 22 4.75 -12.02 10.16
N ALA A 23 5.89 -12.48 10.71
CA ALA A 23 6.04 -13.83 11.24
C ALA A 23 5.09 -14.05 12.42
N GLY A 24 4.97 -13.08 13.33
CA GLY A 24 4.01 -13.14 14.44
C GLY A 24 2.57 -13.30 13.95
N GLY A 25 2.16 -12.52 12.95
CA GLY A 25 0.84 -12.67 12.33
C GLY A 25 0.62 -14.08 11.75
N LEU A 26 1.61 -14.64 11.07
CA LEU A 26 1.56 -16.01 10.54
C LEU A 26 1.48 -17.07 11.66
N LEU A 27 2.27 -16.91 12.72
CA LEU A 27 2.27 -17.82 13.88
C LEU A 27 0.95 -17.79 14.67
N LEU A 28 0.26 -16.65 14.69
CA LEU A 28 -1.06 -16.51 15.34
C LEU A 28 -2.23 -16.86 14.42
N ALA A 29 -2.01 -17.05 13.12
CA ALA A 29 -3.09 -17.21 12.14
C ALA A 29 -4.05 -18.37 12.48
N ASP A 30 -3.51 -19.50 12.93
CA ASP A 30 -4.32 -20.67 13.31
C ASP A 30 -5.15 -20.47 14.59
N ARG A 31 -4.80 -19.48 15.40
CA ARG A 31 -5.49 -19.14 16.66
C ARG A 31 -6.58 -18.09 16.47
N LEU A 32 -6.75 -17.54 15.26
CA LEU A 32 -7.75 -16.52 15.00
C LEU A 32 -9.18 -17.12 15.00
N PRO A 33 -10.18 -16.36 15.49
CA PRO A 33 -11.58 -16.78 15.40
C PRO A 33 -12.00 -17.03 13.95
N ARG A 34 -12.64 -18.18 13.71
CA ARG A 34 -13.15 -18.58 12.38
C ARG A 34 -14.62 -18.23 12.18
N GLU A 35 -15.37 -18.09 13.27
CA GLU A 35 -16.81 -17.86 13.29
C GLU A 35 -17.20 -16.70 14.21
N GLY A 36 -18.42 -16.20 14.06
CA GLY A 36 -18.96 -15.09 14.85
C GLY A 36 -18.50 -13.70 14.41
N PHE A 37 -18.85 -12.70 15.22
CA PHE A 37 -18.62 -11.28 14.93
C PHE A 37 -17.14 -10.94 14.71
N ALA A 38 -16.25 -11.44 15.58
CA ALA A 38 -14.81 -11.18 15.48
C ALA A 38 -14.22 -11.70 14.16
N ALA A 39 -14.64 -12.88 13.71
CA ALA A 39 -14.20 -13.44 12.43
C ALA A 39 -14.71 -12.61 11.24
N ALA A 40 -15.96 -12.16 11.28
CA ALA A 40 -16.53 -11.29 10.24
C ALA A 40 -15.79 -9.94 10.17
N TRP A 41 -15.51 -9.33 11.33
CA TRP A 41 -14.73 -8.09 11.40
C TRP A 41 -13.31 -8.26 10.84
N LEU A 42 -12.59 -9.31 11.25
CA LEU A 42 -11.23 -9.61 10.76
C LEU A 42 -11.15 -9.70 9.23
N ARG A 43 -12.16 -10.28 8.57
CA ARG A 43 -12.22 -10.41 7.10
C ARG A 43 -12.29 -9.06 6.38
N HIS A 44 -12.76 -8.00 7.03
CA HIS A 44 -12.88 -6.65 6.45
C HIS A 44 -11.67 -5.76 6.72
N ILE A 45 -10.81 -6.10 7.68
CA ILE A 45 -9.64 -5.29 8.05
C ILE A 45 -8.73 -4.97 6.86
N PRO A 46 -8.31 -5.93 6.01
CA PRO A 46 -7.35 -5.62 4.96
C PRO A 46 -7.86 -4.54 3.99
N GLY A 47 -9.12 -4.64 3.58
CA GLY A 47 -9.75 -3.63 2.72
C GLY A 47 -9.91 -2.29 3.43
N ALA A 48 -10.33 -2.30 4.70
CA ALA A 48 -10.49 -1.08 5.50
C ALA A 48 -9.16 -0.34 5.72
N VAL A 49 -8.08 -1.06 6.00
CA VAL A 49 -6.74 -0.48 6.18
C VAL A 49 -6.24 0.13 4.87
N LEU A 50 -6.38 -0.58 3.74
CA LEU A 50 -6.02 -0.03 2.42
C LEU A 50 -6.82 1.23 2.11
N ALA A 51 -8.13 1.23 2.35
CA ALA A 51 -8.98 2.41 2.16
C ALA A 51 -8.56 3.57 3.07
N ALA A 52 -8.24 3.29 4.35
CA ALA A 52 -7.80 4.29 5.31
C ALA A 52 -6.43 4.89 4.99
N LEU A 53 -5.58 4.18 4.23
CA LEU A 53 -4.30 4.71 3.73
C LEU A 53 -4.49 5.52 2.44
N VAL A 54 -5.31 5.03 1.52
CA VAL A 54 -5.50 5.66 0.20
C VAL A 54 -6.35 6.92 0.31
N ALA A 55 -7.44 6.90 1.09
CA ALA A 55 -8.35 8.03 1.22
C ALA A 55 -7.64 9.34 1.63
N PRO A 56 -6.83 9.41 2.71
CA PRO A 56 -6.13 10.64 3.05
C PRO A 56 -5.06 11.03 2.01
N ALA A 57 -4.44 10.05 1.33
CA ALA A 57 -3.49 10.33 0.25
C ALA A 57 -4.17 11.01 -0.95
N LEU A 58 -5.41 10.65 -1.26
CA LEU A 58 -6.21 11.30 -2.31
C LEU A 58 -6.75 12.67 -1.86
N VAL A 59 -7.21 12.78 -0.61
CA VAL A 59 -7.75 14.05 -0.08
C VAL A 59 -6.67 15.12 0.06
N LYS A 60 -5.46 14.74 0.48
CA LYS A 60 -4.32 15.66 0.64
C LYS A 60 -3.44 15.74 -0.61
N GLY A 61 -3.67 14.86 -1.57
CA GLY A 61 -2.92 14.80 -2.82
C GLY A 61 -3.27 15.93 -3.77
N SER A 62 -2.49 16.07 -4.83
CA SER A 62 -2.77 16.97 -5.93
C SER A 62 -3.73 16.31 -6.93
N LEU A 63 -4.11 17.06 -7.96
CA LEU A 63 -4.90 16.54 -9.07
C LEU A 63 -4.21 15.35 -9.76
N ALA A 64 -2.88 15.29 -9.75
CA ALA A 64 -2.11 14.17 -10.31
C ALA A 64 -2.42 12.85 -9.60
N GLU A 65 -2.48 12.84 -8.26
CA GLU A 65 -2.78 11.64 -7.47
C GLU A 65 -4.22 11.16 -7.71
N VAL A 66 -5.18 12.07 -7.85
CA VAL A 66 -6.59 11.73 -8.15
C VAL A 66 -6.72 11.09 -9.54
N ILE A 67 -6.11 11.69 -10.56
CA ILE A 67 -6.14 11.14 -11.93
C ILE A 67 -5.43 9.78 -11.96
N ALA A 68 -4.29 9.64 -11.27
CA ALA A 68 -3.56 8.38 -11.20
C ALA A 68 -4.37 7.27 -10.49
N ALA A 69 -5.12 7.60 -9.45
CA ALA A 69 -6.00 6.64 -8.78
C ALA A 69 -7.13 6.17 -9.69
N LEU A 70 -7.76 7.08 -10.45
CA LEU A 70 -8.76 6.73 -11.46
C LEU A 70 -8.16 5.83 -12.55
N ALA A 71 -7.01 6.20 -13.11
CA ALA A 71 -6.31 5.40 -14.12
C ALA A 71 -5.99 3.99 -13.60
N THR A 72 -5.41 3.89 -12.41
CA THR A 72 -5.07 2.61 -11.75
C THR A 72 -6.31 1.74 -11.56
N GLY A 73 -7.40 2.32 -11.04
CA GLY A 73 -8.66 1.63 -10.81
C GLY A 73 -9.29 1.14 -12.11
N THR A 74 -9.38 2.00 -13.12
CA THR A 74 -9.94 1.66 -14.44
C THR A 74 -9.13 0.55 -15.11
N VAL A 75 -7.80 0.66 -15.14
CA VAL A 75 -6.95 -0.38 -15.74
C VAL A 75 -7.10 -1.71 -15.00
N TYR A 76 -7.15 -1.71 -13.67
CA TYR A 76 -7.37 -2.94 -12.91
C TYR A 76 -8.75 -3.55 -13.20
N ILE A 77 -9.81 -2.76 -13.26
CA ILE A 77 -11.17 -3.25 -13.52
C ILE A 77 -11.25 -3.92 -14.90
N LEU A 78 -10.62 -3.32 -15.91
CA LEU A 78 -10.65 -3.80 -17.29
C LEU A 78 -9.71 -4.99 -17.53
N THR A 79 -8.49 -4.95 -16.98
CA THR A 79 -7.44 -5.94 -17.29
C THR A 79 -7.34 -7.06 -16.26
N ARG A 80 -7.82 -6.82 -15.03
CA ARG A 80 -7.60 -7.68 -13.84
C ARG A 80 -6.11 -7.99 -13.59
N ASN A 81 -5.21 -7.17 -14.13
CA ASN A 81 -3.77 -7.34 -14.04
C ASN A 81 -3.17 -6.27 -13.10
N LEU A 82 -2.61 -6.72 -11.97
CA LEU A 82 -2.01 -5.84 -10.98
C LEU A 82 -0.79 -5.08 -11.52
N PHE A 83 0.05 -5.71 -12.35
CA PHE A 83 1.21 -5.04 -12.93
C PHE A 83 0.80 -3.93 -13.89
N ALA A 84 -0.21 -4.17 -14.73
CA ALA A 84 -0.74 -3.16 -15.63
C ALA A 84 -1.34 -1.98 -14.85
N ALA A 85 -2.10 -2.27 -13.79
CA ALA A 85 -2.66 -1.23 -12.92
C ALA A 85 -1.56 -0.39 -12.25
N MET A 86 -0.57 -1.04 -11.65
CA MET A 86 0.57 -0.35 -11.02
C MET A 86 1.33 0.53 -12.01
N ALA A 87 1.67 -0.01 -13.19
CA ALA A 87 2.37 0.71 -14.23
C ALA A 87 1.58 1.95 -14.68
N SER A 88 0.26 1.81 -14.87
CA SER A 88 -0.61 2.91 -15.27
C SER A 88 -0.66 4.04 -14.25
N GLY A 89 -0.77 3.71 -12.96
CA GLY A 89 -0.77 4.69 -11.88
C GLY A 89 0.54 5.46 -11.78
N VAL A 90 1.67 4.74 -11.74
CA VAL A 90 3.01 5.34 -11.65
C VAL A 90 3.28 6.23 -12.85
N LEU A 91 2.99 5.73 -14.06
CA LEU A 91 3.18 6.49 -15.29
C LEU A 91 2.31 7.75 -15.32
N THR A 92 1.06 7.65 -14.85
CA THR A 92 0.15 8.81 -14.78
C THR A 92 0.69 9.90 -13.85
N VAL A 93 1.14 9.54 -12.64
CA VAL A 93 1.75 10.52 -11.71
C VAL A 93 3.01 11.12 -12.33
N TYR A 94 3.87 10.30 -12.91
CA TYR A 94 5.11 10.74 -13.54
C TYR A 94 4.85 11.77 -14.66
N LEU A 95 3.95 11.44 -15.60
CA LEU A 95 3.61 12.32 -16.72
C LEU A 95 2.93 13.60 -16.22
N MET A 96 2.03 13.51 -15.25
CA MET A 96 1.37 14.68 -14.68
C MET A 96 2.35 15.63 -14.01
N ARG A 97 3.33 15.12 -13.27
CA ARG A 97 4.39 15.95 -12.65
C ARG A 97 5.27 16.60 -13.71
N LEU A 98 5.65 15.85 -14.75
CA LEU A 98 6.43 16.37 -15.87
C LEU A 98 5.71 17.49 -16.62
N LEU A 99 4.39 17.35 -16.84
CA LEU A 99 3.58 18.32 -17.57
C LEU A 99 3.19 19.54 -16.73
N LEU A 100 2.96 19.36 -15.42
CA LEU A 100 2.55 20.44 -14.51
C LEU A 100 3.74 21.21 -13.90
N GLY A 101 4.98 20.80 -14.18
CA GLY A 101 6.18 21.55 -13.81
C GLY A 101 6.42 21.63 -12.29
N ALA A 102 6.07 20.57 -11.55
CA ALA A 102 6.37 20.43 -10.13
C ALA A 102 7.45 19.39 -9.90
#